data_AF-A0A524LYD7-F1
#
_entry.id   AF-A0A524LYD7-F1
#
_cell.length_a   1.000
_cell.length_b   1.000
_cell.length_c   1.000
_cell.angle_alpha   90.00
_cell.angle_beta   90.00
_cell.angle_gamma   90.00
#
_symmetry.space_group_name_H-M   'P 1'
#
loop_
_entity.id
_entity.type
_entity.pdbx_description
1 polymer ?
#
loop_
_entity_poly.entity_id
_entity_poly.type
_entity_poly.pdbx_seq_one_letter_code
_entity_poly.pdbx_strand_id
1 'polypeptide(L)' 'MFQKDMSIAGFDPELSAAIASEEKRQEEHIELIASENYASPRVLEAQG' A
#
# COMPACT_ATOMS: atom_id res chain seq x y z
N MET A 1 20.13 13.84 7.50
CA MET A 1 19.66 13.05 6.35
C MET A 1 18.83 11.89 6.87
N PHE A 2 17.77 11.51 6.16
CA PHE A 2 16.85 10.44 6.59
C PHE A 2 17.54 9.08 6.57
N GLN A 3 17.27 8.25 7.58
CA GLN A 3 17.83 6.89 7.66
C GLN A 3 16.99 5.92 6.83
N LYS A 4 17.63 4.89 6.27
CA LYS A 4 16.96 3.93 5.36
C LYS A 4 15.99 2.99 6.06
N ASP A 5 16.05 2.90 7.39
CA ASP A 5 15.18 2.09 8.24
C ASP A 5 13.95 2.86 8.75
N MET A 6 13.83 4.15 8.39
CA MET A 6 12.63 4.93 8.67
C MET A 6 11.44 4.31 7.91
N SER A 7 10.36 4.02 8.63
CA SER A 7 9.14 3.42 8.08
C SER A 7 7.91 4.15 8.59
N ILE A 8 6.81 4.08 7.83
CA ILE A 8 5.53 4.67 8.22
C ILE A 8 5.05 4.04 9.53
N ALA A 9 5.15 2.71 9.69
CA ALA A 9 4.75 2.02 10.92
C ALA A 9 5.47 2.55 12.18
N GLY A 10 6.75 2.93 12.07
CA GLY A 10 7.53 3.50 13.19
C GLY A 10 7.27 4.98 13.47
N PHE A 11 6.62 5.70 12.54
CA PHE A 11 6.37 7.14 12.63
C PHE A 11 4.89 7.46 12.88
N ASP A 12 4.00 6.81 12.13
CA ASP A 12 2.55 6.97 12.15
C ASP A 12 1.85 5.59 12.10
N PRO A 13 1.57 5.00 13.28
CA PRO A 13 0.94 3.69 13.36
C PRO A 13 -0.52 3.68 12.90
N GLU A 14 -1.22 4.82 12.97
CA GLU A 14 -2.62 4.92 12.52
C GLU A 14 -2.68 4.86 10.99
N LEU A 15 -1.81 5.63 10.31
CA LEU A 15 -1.70 5.59 8.87
C LEU A 15 -1.27 4.19 8.38
N SER A 16 -0.30 3.58 9.04
CA SER A 16 0.14 2.21 8.70
C SER A 16 -1.00 1.19 8.83
N ALA A 17 -1.84 1.30 9.86
CA ALA A 17 -3.00 0.42 10.03
C ALA A 17 -4.07 0.64 8.95
N ALA A 18 -4.28 1.88 8.53
CA ALA A 18 -5.21 2.19 7.44
C ALA A 18 -4.74 1.61 6.09
N ILE A 19 -3.45 1.72 5.77
CA ILE A 19 -2.85 1.12 4.56
C ILE A 19 -3.07 -0.40 4.55
N ALA A 20 -2.70 -1.09 5.63
CA ALA A 20 -2.87 -2.54 5.73
C ALA A 20 -4.35 -2.98 5.64
N SER A 21 -5.27 -2.15 6.16
CA SER A 21 -6.71 -2.43 6.06
C SER A 21 -7.22 -2.30 4.62
N GLU A 22 -6.71 -1.35 3.84
CA GLU A 22 -7.07 -1.19 2.43
C GLU A 22 -6.49 -2.30 1.56
N GLU A 23 -5.24 -2.73 1.80
CA GLU A 23 -4.67 -3.91 1.15
C GLU A 23 -5.55 -5.13 1.36
N LYS A 24 -5.97 -5.39 2.60
CA LYS A 24 -6.91 -6.47 2.92
C LYS A 24 -8.25 -6.32 2.20
N ARG A 25 -8.82 -5.11 2.17
CA ARG A 25 -10.09 -4.84 1.46
C ARG A 25 -9.98 -5.17 -0.02
N GLN A 26 -8.86 -4.85 -0.66
CA GLN A 26 -8.61 -5.13 -2.07
C GLN A 26 -8.51 -6.63 -2.37
N GLU A 27 -8.03 -7.44 -1.43
CA GLU A 27 -7.96 -8.91 -1.57
C GLU A 27 -9.31 -9.59 -1.30
N GLU A 28 -10.08 -9.09 -0.34
CA GLU A 28 -11.36 -9.68 0.07
C GLU A 28 -12.54 -9.26 -0.83
N HIS A 29 -12.39 -8.19 -1.63
CA HIS A 29 -13.43 -7.69 -2.52
C HIS A 29 -13.16 -8.05 -3.99
N ILE A 30 -14.22 -8.46 -4.70
CA ILE A 30 -14.18 -8.59 -6.16
C ILE A 30 -14.36 -7.19 -6.75
N GLU A 31 -13.31 -6.66 -7.35
CA GLU A 31 -13.34 -5.34 -7.98
C GLU A 31 -13.89 -5.45 -9.42
N LEU A 32 -15.00 -4.77 -9.69
CA LEU A 32 -15.70 -4.79 -10.99
C LEU A 32 -15.74 -3.40 -11.66
N ILE A 33 -14.95 -2.47 -11.15
CA ILE A 33 -14.83 -1.13 -11.71
C ILE A 33 -13.99 -1.20 -12.98
N ALA A 34 -14.59 -0.86 -14.12
CA ALA A 34 -13.98 -1.02 -15.45
C ALA A 34 -12.68 -0.22 -15.65
N SER A 35 -12.46 0.83 -14.87
CA SER A 35 -11.26 1.66 -14.93
C SER A 35 -10.15 1.24 -13.97
N GLU A 36 -10.41 0.28 -13.09
CA GLU A 36 -9.46 -0.14 -12.06
C GLU A 36 -8.67 -1.39 -12.45
N ASN A 37 -7.48 -1.53 -11.86
CA ASN A 37 -6.58 -2.64 -12.09
C ASN A 37 -5.57 -2.75 -10.94
N TYR A 38 -4.87 -3.87 -10.84
CA TYR A 38 -3.81 -4.09 -9.88
C TYR A 38 -2.44 -3.82 -10.51
N ALA A 39 -1.68 -2.89 -9.93
CA ALA A 39 -0.32 -2.62 -10.37
C ALA A 39 0.58 -3.82 -10.07
N SER A 40 1.45 -4.19 -11.01
CA SER A 40 2.41 -5.27 -10.76
C SER A 40 3.44 -4.85 -9.70
N PRO A 41 4.05 -5.79 -8.94
CA PRO A 41 5.08 -5.46 -7.96
C PRO A 41 6.27 -4.68 -8.54
N ARG A 42 6.58 -4.87 -9.82
CA ARG A 42 7.65 -4.12 -10.52
C ARG A 42 7.32 -2.64 -10.72
N VAL A 43 6.03 -2.31 -10.84
CA VAL A 43 5.57 -0.92 -10.93
C VAL A 43 5.69 -0.26 -9.55
N LEU A 44 5.34 -0.97 -8.48
CA LEU A 44 5.47 -0.50 -7.10
C LEU A 44 6.95 -0.29 -6.73
N GLU A 45 7.84 -1.21 -7.13
CA GLU A 45 9.29 -1.06 -6.94
C GLU A 45 9.83 0.21 -7.60
N ALA A 46 9.35 0.54 -8.81
CA ALA A 46 9.75 1.76 -9.50
C ALA A 46 9.19 3.04 -8.87
N GLN A 47 8.06 2.95 -8.15
CA GLN A 47 7.42 4.07 -7.45
C GLN A 47 8.22 4.50 -6.20
N GLY A 48 8.89 3.55 -5.55
CA GLY A 48 9.80 3.78 -4.40
C GLY A 48 9.15 3.56 -3.05
#